data_AF-A0A9D1CCV3-F1
#
_entry.id   AF-A0A9D1CCV3-F1
#
_cell.length_a   1.000
_cell.length_b   1.000
_cell.length_c   1.000
_cell.angle_alpha   90.00
_cell.angle_beta   90.00
_cell.angle_gamma   90.00
#
_symmetry.space_group_name_H-M   'P 1'
#
loop_
_entity.id
_entity.type
_entity.pdbx_description
1 polymer ?
#
loop_
_entity_poly.entity_id
_entity_poly.type
_entity_poly.pdbx_seq_one_letter_code
_entity_poly.pdbx_strand_id
1 'polypeptide(L)'
;MLLPLFLVPELASAAEVNNLGLTGTETGIFTVLIFIIAYGFVMAEEFTHLRKSKPVIFAGAVIWAHAAYLASEAGVAVEQTHQVFERNLVEFAELMLFLIVAMTYVNSMAERNVFNALRSWLIRKRFNYRQLFVITGIITFFLSAVADNLTSALLVGAVVLAVGRGNKRFISIGFVNLVVAANAGGAFSPFGDITTLMVWQAGYAEFFDFFRLFIPSVVNYAVPAAFMYFAVPNEQPEQSADKEVVGLKRGAITVCALFVLTIGLAVSFKQLIHLPPFMGMMLGLSLLMLYGYYLKITYSDAENDDRFDIFRKIRGAEWDTLFFFFGVVFAVGGLGYIGYLELLSGAMYDTLGATTANILVGILSAIIDNIPVMFAVLSMNLDMDLYQWLLVTLTAGVGGSMLSIGSAAGVALMGQSKQQYTFFSHMKWTPHIALGYVASIFTHYLING
;
A
#
# COMPACT_ATOMS: atom_id res chain seq x y z
N MET A 1 14.42 39.57 28.85
CA MET A 1 13.42 39.61 29.92
C MET A 1 12.30 38.63 29.56
N LEU A 2 12.53 37.33 29.74
CA LEU A 2 11.58 36.24 29.40
C LEU A 2 11.72 35.15 30.46
N LEU A 3 11.29 35.47 31.69
CA LEU A 3 11.46 34.59 32.86
C LEU A 3 10.24 34.44 33.78
N PRO A 4 8.99 34.71 33.36
CA PRO A 4 7.85 34.08 34.02
C PRO A 4 7.04 33.28 33.01
N LEU A 5 7.44 32.03 32.78
CA LEU A 5 6.69 31.03 32.01
C LEU A 5 6.60 29.68 32.76
N PHE A 6 6.81 29.66 34.08
CA PHE A 6 6.96 28.40 34.83
C PHE A 6 6.19 28.31 36.15
N LEU A 7 5.07 29.03 36.30
CA LEU A 7 4.24 28.91 37.51
C LEU A 7 2.75 29.01 37.18
N VAL A 8 2.18 27.95 36.59
CA VAL A 8 0.79 27.56 36.88
C VAL A 8 0.72 26.03 36.95
N PRO A 9 0.19 25.43 38.03
CA PRO A 9 0.13 23.98 38.22
C PRO A 9 -1.02 23.34 37.41
N GLU A 10 -0.82 22.07 37.06
CA GLU A 10 -1.82 21.14 36.54
C GLU A 10 -3.14 21.19 37.32
N LEU A 11 -4.26 21.32 36.61
CA LEU A 11 -5.59 20.92 37.09
C LEU A 11 -6.59 20.87 35.92
N ALA A 12 -6.51 19.79 35.16
CA ALA A 12 -7.65 19.16 34.51
C ALA A 12 -7.21 17.78 33.99
N SER A 13 -7.34 16.76 34.82
CA SER A 13 -7.49 15.39 34.31
C SER A 13 -8.86 15.33 33.64
N ALA A 14 -8.96 15.86 32.42
CA ALA A 14 -10.06 15.52 31.54
C ALA A 14 -9.92 14.01 31.30
N ALA A 15 -10.94 13.23 31.68
CA ALA A 15 -11.04 11.87 31.19
C ALA A 15 -10.96 11.95 29.66
N GLU A 16 -9.95 11.34 29.05
CA GLU A 16 -9.85 11.24 27.60
C GLU A 16 -11.10 10.50 27.12
N VAL A 17 -12.02 11.22 26.48
CA VAL A 17 -13.12 10.61 25.76
C VAL A 17 -12.53 9.95 24.52
N ASN A 18 -12.21 8.66 24.64
CA ASN A 18 -11.68 7.88 23.52
C ASN A 18 -12.73 7.67 22.42
N ASN A 19 -14.00 7.60 22.80
CA ASN A 19 -15.13 7.55 21.88
C ASN A 19 -16.44 8.00 22.56
N LEU A 20 -17.48 8.24 21.77
CA LEU A 20 -18.79 8.72 22.22
C LEU A 20 -19.72 7.61 22.76
N GLY A 21 -19.37 6.33 22.60
CA GLY A 21 -20.21 5.21 23.05
C GLY A 21 -21.59 5.14 22.38
N LEU A 22 -21.74 5.68 21.17
CA LEU A 22 -23.03 5.76 20.46
C LEU A 22 -23.27 4.56 19.55
N THR A 23 -22.62 3.43 19.83
CA THR A 23 -22.82 2.19 19.08
C THR A 23 -24.25 1.68 19.27
N GLY A 24 -24.93 1.35 18.16
CA GLY A 24 -26.30 0.81 18.19
C GLY A 24 -27.43 1.84 18.29
N THR A 25 -27.13 3.14 18.39
CA THR A 25 -28.13 4.20 18.24
C THR A 25 -28.44 4.44 16.75
N GLU A 26 -29.60 5.01 16.43
CA GLU A 26 -29.95 5.35 15.05
C GLU A 26 -28.91 6.29 14.40
N THR A 27 -28.40 7.25 15.18
CA THR A 27 -27.35 8.19 14.73
C THR A 27 -26.01 7.49 14.55
N GLY A 28 -25.63 6.59 15.46
CA GLY A 28 -24.45 5.74 15.27
C GLY A 28 -24.56 4.94 13.97
N ILE A 29 -25.68 4.25 13.76
CA ILE A 29 -25.93 3.41 12.57
C ILE A 29 -25.90 4.25 11.29
N PHE A 30 -26.45 5.47 11.33
CA PHE A 30 -26.37 6.41 10.21
C PHE A 30 -24.93 6.70 9.77
N THR A 31 -24.01 6.84 10.72
CA THR A 31 -22.58 7.07 10.42
C THR A 31 -21.96 5.87 9.67
N VAL A 32 -22.30 4.65 10.08
CA VAL A 32 -21.87 3.42 9.40
C VAL A 32 -22.47 3.31 8.01
N LEU A 33 -23.74 3.68 7.83
CA LEU A 33 -24.40 3.66 6.52
C LEU A 33 -23.69 4.59 5.53
N ILE A 34 -23.26 5.78 5.95
CA ILE A 34 -22.47 6.70 5.10
C ILE A 34 -21.19 6.00 4.61
N PHE A 35 -20.47 5.34 5.52
CA PHE A 35 -19.24 4.61 5.17
C PHE A 35 -19.52 3.46 4.20
N ILE A 36 -20.52 2.62 4.47
CA ILE A 36 -20.89 1.47 3.62
C ILE A 36 -21.30 1.95 2.21
N ILE A 37 -22.09 3.02 2.10
CA ILE A 37 -22.51 3.57 0.81
C ILE A 37 -21.30 4.06 0.03
N ALA A 38 -20.41 4.82 0.67
CA ALA A 38 -19.19 5.33 0.04
C ALA A 38 -18.27 4.20 -0.43
N TYR A 39 -18.11 3.15 0.39
CA TYR A 39 -17.32 1.98 0.03
C TYR A 39 -17.98 1.17 -1.10
N GLY A 40 -19.32 1.12 -1.14
CA GLY A 40 -20.06 0.58 -2.27
C GLY A 40 -19.71 1.27 -3.59
N PHE A 41 -19.55 2.60 -3.59
CA PHE A 41 -19.07 3.34 -4.76
C PHE A 41 -17.62 3.02 -5.12
N VAL A 42 -16.73 2.82 -4.13
CA VAL A 42 -15.34 2.38 -4.37
C VAL A 42 -15.33 1.03 -5.10
N MET A 43 -16.11 0.05 -4.62
CA MET A 43 -16.21 -1.26 -5.27
C MET A 43 -16.82 -1.17 -6.67
N ALA A 44 -17.71 -0.20 -6.90
CA ALA A 44 -18.33 0.04 -8.19
C ALA A 44 -17.46 0.87 -9.16
N GLU A 45 -16.24 1.30 -8.79
CA GLU A 45 -15.36 2.13 -9.62
C GLU A 45 -15.12 1.49 -11.01
N GLU A 46 -14.96 0.16 -11.07
CA GLU A 46 -14.74 -0.56 -12.33
C GLU A 46 -15.89 -0.36 -13.34
N PHE A 47 -17.13 -0.25 -12.84
CA PHE A 47 -18.33 -0.11 -13.66
C PHE A 47 -18.74 1.34 -13.89
N THR A 48 -18.51 2.20 -12.89
CA THR A 48 -18.97 3.60 -12.89
C THR A 48 -17.92 4.57 -13.41
N HIS A 49 -16.65 4.16 -13.43
CA HIS A 49 -15.49 5.04 -13.64
C HIS A 49 -15.42 6.24 -12.68
N LEU A 50 -16.20 6.21 -11.59
CA LEU A 50 -16.13 7.18 -10.53
C LEU A 50 -14.91 6.86 -9.68
N ARG A 51 -13.85 7.65 -9.82
CA ARG A 51 -12.63 7.49 -9.03
C ARG A 51 -12.94 7.39 -7.54
N LYS A 52 -12.38 6.36 -6.89
CA LYS A 52 -12.61 6.02 -5.48
C LYS A 52 -12.36 7.15 -4.49
N SER A 53 -11.45 8.08 -4.78
CA SER A 53 -11.17 9.22 -3.89
C SER A 53 -12.39 10.09 -3.61
N LYS A 54 -13.25 10.31 -4.63
CA LYS A 54 -14.39 11.23 -4.56
C LYS A 54 -15.44 10.83 -3.51
N PRO A 55 -16.04 9.61 -3.56
CA PRO A 55 -17.03 9.21 -2.56
C PRO A 55 -16.45 9.13 -1.15
N VAL A 56 -15.19 8.72 -1.00
CA VAL A 56 -14.60 8.50 0.33
C VAL A 56 -14.18 9.79 1.00
N ILE A 57 -13.65 10.79 0.28
CA ILE A 57 -13.42 12.13 0.86
C ILE A 57 -14.73 12.73 1.35
N PHE A 58 -15.78 12.64 0.53
CA PHE A 58 -17.10 13.14 0.90
C PHE A 58 -17.61 12.46 2.18
N ALA A 59 -17.50 11.12 2.25
CA ALA A 59 -17.88 10.36 3.42
C ALA A 59 -17.07 10.75 4.67
N GLY A 60 -15.75 10.86 4.56
CA GLY A 60 -14.90 11.29 5.68
C GLY A 60 -15.32 12.65 6.23
N ALA A 61 -15.59 13.63 5.36
CA ALA A 61 -16.06 14.95 5.79
C ALA A 61 -17.45 14.90 6.45
N VAL A 62 -18.40 14.17 5.87
CA VAL A 62 -19.77 14.05 6.42
C VAL A 62 -19.76 13.28 7.74
N ILE A 63 -18.98 12.21 7.85
CA ILE A 63 -18.81 11.42 9.08
C ILE A 63 -18.25 12.30 10.19
N TRP A 64 -17.22 13.12 9.92
CA TRP A 64 -16.66 14.01 10.94
C TRP A 64 -17.58 15.17 11.31
N ALA A 65 -18.29 15.75 10.35
CA ALA A 65 -19.31 16.75 10.65
C ALA A 65 -20.41 16.18 11.55
N HIS A 66 -20.85 14.96 11.26
CA HIS A 66 -21.83 14.24 12.07
C HIS A 66 -21.28 13.88 13.46
N ALA A 67 -20.06 13.35 13.55
CA ALA A 67 -19.43 12.99 14.81
C ALA A 67 -19.18 14.23 15.71
N ALA A 68 -18.78 15.36 15.13
CA ALA A 68 -18.64 16.62 15.86
C ALA A 68 -19.98 17.16 16.38
N TYR A 69 -21.05 17.05 15.57
CA TYR A 69 -22.40 17.38 16.01
C TYR A 69 -22.84 16.51 17.21
N LEU A 70 -22.65 15.19 17.11
CA LEU A 70 -22.98 14.25 18.19
C LEU A 70 -22.15 14.49 19.46
N ALA A 71 -20.85 14.80 19.31
CA ALA A 71 -19.99 15.16 20.42
C ALA A 71 -20.50 16.43 21.13
N SER A 72 -20.93 17.43 20.36
CA SER A 72 -21.54 18.65 20.91
C SER A 72 -22.85 18.36 21.64
N GLU A 73 -23.71 17.47 21.13
CA GLU A 73 -24.95 17.07 21.82
C GLU A 73 -24.66 16.30 23.11
N ALA A 74 -23.63 15.45 23.11
CA ALA A 74 -23.17 14.71 24.28
C ALA A 74 -22.44 15.59 25.32
N GLY A 75 -22.28 16.89 25.07
CA GLY A 75 -21.61 17.82 25.98
C GLY A 75 -20.09 17.66 26.03
N VAL A 76 -19.49 17.01 25.02
CA VAL A 76 -18.04 16.86 24.90
C VAL A 76 -17.41 18.21 24.56
N ALA A 77 -16.32 18.56 25.24
CA ALA A 77 -15.57 19.78 24.94
C ALA A 77 -15.03 19.76 23.51
N VAL A 78 -15.09 20.90 22.82
CA VAL A 78 -14.63 21.03 21.43
C VAL A 78 -13.16 20.64 21.30
N GLU A 79 -12.35 20.98 22.30
CA GLU A 79 -10.93 20.66 22.38
C GLU A 79 -10.67 19.15 22.32
N GLN A 80 -11.50 18.32 22.97
CA GLN A 80 -11.34 16.87 22.95
C GLN A 80 -11.64 16.29 21.57
N THR A 81 -12.70 16.78 20.92
CA THR A 81 -13.02 16.38 19.54
C THR A 81 -11.90 16.78 18.58
N HIS A 82 -11.34 17.99 18.74
CA HIS A 82 -10.22 18.47 17.95
C HIS A 82 -8.96 17.62 18.15
N GLN A 83 -8.64 17.19 19.37
CA GLN A 83 -7.49 16.33 19.64
C GLN A 83 -7.58 14.98 18.90
N VAL A 84 -8.75 14.34 18.89
CA VAL A 84 -8.95 13.08 18.14
C VAL A 84 -8.85 13.32 16.64
N PHE A 85 -9.41 14.42 16.14
CA PHE A 85 -9.29 14.81 14.73
C PHE A 85 -7.83 15.08 14.32
N GLU A 86 -7.07 15.83 15.13
CA GLU A 86 -5.67 16.18 14.87
C GLU A 86 -4.77 14.95 14.85
N ARG A 87 -5.00 13.95 15.71
CA ARG A 87 -4.28 12.67 15.66
C ARG A 87 -4.42 11.99 14.30
N ASN A 88 -5.65 11.87 13.78
CA ASN A 88 -5.87 11.31 12.43
C ASN A 88 -5.20 12.16 11.34
N LEU A 89 -5.19 13.49 11.49
CA LEU A 89 -4.51 14.39 10.56
C LEU A 89 -3.00 14.18 10.56
N VAL A 90 -2.38 14.04 11.73
CA VAL A 90 -0.93 13.79 11.86
C VAL A 90 -0.57 12.45 11.24
N GLU A 91 -1.28 11.37 11.59
CA GLU A 91 -1.06 10.04 11.00
C GLU A 91 -1.15 10.07 9.46
N PHE A 92 -2.20 10.71 8.92
CA PHE A 92 -2.34 10.90 7.48
C PHE A 92 -1.20 11.75 6.89
N ALA A 93 -0.82 12.85 7.54
CA ALA A 93 0.21 13.75 7.03
C ALA A 93 1.57 13.06 6.95
N GLU A 94 1.95 12.27 7.95
CA GLU A 94 3.19 11.49 7.94
C GLU A 94 3.20 10.46 6.81
N LEU A 95 2.11 9.72 6.64
CA LEU A 95 1.93 8.75 5.57
C LEU A 95 1.97 9.42 4.19
N MET A 96 1.25 10.54 4.01
CA MET A 96 1.22 11.29 2.76
C MET A 96 2.61 11.81 2.37
N LEU A 97 3.34 12.43 3.31
CA LEU A 97 4.69 12.95 3.05
C LEU A 97 5.64 11.83 2.66
N PHE A 98 5.55 10.67 3.32
CA PHE A 98 6.33 9.49 2.97
C PHE A 98 6.04 9.00 1.55
N LEU A 99 4.76 8.83 1.22
CA LEU A 99 4.33 8.28 -0.08
C LEU A 99 4.63 9.23 -1.25
N ILE A 100 4.47 10.54 -1.08
CA ILE A 100 4.83 11.52 -2.11
C ILE A 100 6.31 11.37 -2.51
N VAL A 101 7.20 11.20 -1.54
CA VAL A 101 8.63 10.99 -1.81
C VAL A 101 8.85 9.66 -2.53
N ALA A 102 8.28 8.57 -2.03
CA ALA A 102 8.44 7.24 -2.63
C ALA A 102 7.96 7.22 -4.09
N MET A 103 6.76 7.72 -4.36
CA MET A 103 6.21 7.85 -5.72
C MET A 103 7.05 8.78 -6.61
N THR A 104 7.62 9.84 -6.05
CA THR A 104 8.51 10.74 -6.80
C THR A 104 9.78 10.02 -7.28
N TYR A 105 10.36 9.14 -6.45
CA TYR A 105 11.50 8.30 -6.84
C TYR A 105 11.12 7.30 -7.92
N VAL A 106 9.98 6.61 -7.77
CA VAL A 106 9.43 5.71 -8.79
C VAL A 106 9.25 6.43 -10.12
N ASN A 107 8.58 7.58 -10.11
CA ASN A 107 8.35 8.40 -11.31
C ASN A 107 9.65 8.91 -11.93
N SER A 108 10.66 9.18 -11.12
CA SER A 108 11.99 9.55 -11.59
C SER A 108 12.70 8.38 -12.25
N MET A 109 12.65 7.17 -11.69
CA MET A 109 13.21 5.96 -12.30
C MET A 109 12.50 5.60 -13.61
N ALA A 110 11.17 5.75 -13.67
CA ALA A 110 10.38 5.55 -14.88
C ALA A 110 10.79 6.52 -15.98
N GLU A 111 10.92 7.82 -15.67
CA GLU A 111 11.39 8.83 -16.63
C GLU A 111 12.79 8.50 -17.14
N ARG A 112 13.66 7.96 -16.28
CA ARG A 112 15.03 7.58 -16.62
C ARG A 112 15.15 6.27 -17.42
N ASN A 113 14.02 5.72 -17.88
CA ASN A 113 13.93 4.48 -18.64
C ASN A 113 14.42 3.23 -17.89
N VAL A 114 14.46 3.23 -16.55
CA VAL A 114 14.87 2.04 -15.77
C VAL A 114 13.98 0.85 -16.13
N PHE A 115 12.67 1.04 -16.14
CA PHE A 115 11.71 -0.04 -16.42
C PHE A 115 11.63 -0.41 -17.91
N ASN A 116 11.75 0.57 -18.81
CA ASN A 116 11.79 0.29 -20.25
C ASN A 116 13.06 -0.47 -20.67
N ALA A 117 14.21 -0.15 -20.04
CA ALA A 117 15.45 -0.87 -20.25
C ALA A 117 15.34 -2.32 -19.73
N LEU A 118 14.69 -2.53 -18.57
CA LEU A 118 14.38 -3.86 -18.06
C LEU A 118 13.49 -4.65 -19.03
N ARG A 119 12.43 -4.03 -19.55
CA ARG A 119 11.55 -4.61 -20.60
C ARG A 119 12.37 -5.04 -21.82
N SER A 120 13.19 -4.13 -22.35
CA SER A 120 14.03 -4.38 -23.52
C SER A 120 15.03 -5.51 -23.28
N TRP A 121 15.60 -5.60 -22.06
CA TRP A 121 16.48 -6.70 -21.67
C TRP A 121 15.77 -8.05 -21.65
N LEU A 122 14.56 -8.13 -21.07
CA LEU A 122 13.77 -9.37 -20.99
C LEU A 122 13.39 -9.90 -22.37
N ILE A 123 12.94 -9.02 -23.28
CA ILE A 123 12.59 -9.37 -24.67
C ILE A 123 13.80 -9.97 -25.40
N ARG A 124 14.98 -9.36 -25.26
CA ARG A 124 16.20 -9.80 -25.99
C ARG A 124 16.71 -11.17 -25.59
N LYS A 125 16.42 -11.63 -24.37
CA LYS A 125 16.91 -12.91 -23.86
C LYS A 125 16.18 -14.13 -24.43
N ARG A 126 15.11 -13.93 -25.23
CA ARG A 126 14.34 -15.00 -25.91
C ARG A 126 13.86 -16.09 -24.95
N PHE A 127 13.44 -15.69 -23.77
CA PHE A 127 12.85 -16.58 -22.79
C PHE A 127 11.51 -17.12 -23.30
N ASN A 128 11.21 -18.39 -22.98
CA ASN A 128 9.88 -18.94 -23.18
C ASN A 128 8.89 -18.38 -22.13
N TYR A 129 7.58 -18.57 -22.34
CA TYR A 129 6.57 -18.03 -21.43
C TYR A 129 6.70 -18.51 -19.98
N ARG A 130 7.14 -19.75 -19.75
CA ARG A 130 7.37 -20.28 -18.39
C ARG A 130 8.54 -19.57 -17.69
N GLN A 131 9.62 -19.32 -18.41
CA GLN A 131 10.76 -18.54 -17.91
C GLN A 131 10.34 -17.10 -17.65
N LEU A 132 9.61 -16.48 -18.58
CA LEU A 132 9.11 -15.12 -18.41
C LEU A 132 8.21 -15.01 -17.18
N PHE A 133 7.30 -15.98 -16.98
CA PHE A 133 6.42 -16.04 -15.80
C PHE A 133 7.19 -16.04 -14.48
N VAL A 134 8.23 -16.87 -14.37
CA VAL A 134 9.07 -16.94 -13.16
C VAL A 134 9.88 -15.66 -12.98
N ILE A 135 10.52 -15.17 -14.04
CA ILE A 135 11.38 -13.99 -13.98
C ILE A 135 10.57 -12.75 -13.61
N THR A 136 9.42 -12.52 -14.26
CA THR A 136 8.58 -11.37 -13.94
C THR A 136 8.00 -11.46 -12.54
N GLY A 137 7.60 -12.64 -12.09
CA GLY A 137 7.13 -12.85 -10.72
C GLY A 137 8.20 -12.55 -9.67
N ILE A 138 9.42 -13.07 -9.84
CA ILE A 138 10.55 -12.81 -8.93
C ILE A 138 10.92 -11.32 -8.93
N ILE A 139 10.98 -10.69 -10.11
CA ILE A 139 11.24 -9.25 -10.21
C ILE A 139 10.17 -8.47 -9.46
N THR A 140 8.89 -8.78 -9.66
CA THR A 140 7.80 -8.10 -8.98
C THR A 140 7.86 -8.31 -7.47
N PHE A 141 8.14 -9.53 -7.00
CA PHE A 141 8.28 -9.81 -5.56
C PHE A 141 9.34 -8.95 -4.89
N PHE A 142 10.54 -8.85 -5.46
CA PHE A 142 11.60 -8.01 -4.88
C PHE A 142 11.39 -6.51 -5.12
N LEU A 143 10.85 -6.13 -6.28
CA LEU A 143 10.54 -4.72 -6.57
C LEU A 143 9.49 -4.19 -5.59
N SER A 144 8.48 -5.01 -5.25
CA SER A 144 7.44 -4.66 -4.30
C SER A 144 7.93 -4.53 -2.87
N ALA A 145 9.15 -4.98 -2.54
CA ALA A 145 9.71 -4.76 -1.21
C ALA A 145 10.27 -3.34 -1.03
N VAL A 146 10.47 -2.59 -2.13
CA VAL A 146 11.07 -1.25 -2.13
C VAL A 146 10.20 -0.20 -2.81
N ALA A 147 9.23 -0.61 -3.61
CA ALA A 147 8.24 0.25 -4.25
C ALA A 147 6.85 -0.29 -3.93
N ASP A 148 5.84 0.59 -3.95
CA ASP A 148 4.48 0.18 -3.64
C ASP A 148 3.95 -0.93 -4.58
N ASN A 149 3.02 -1.73 -4.06
CA ASN A 149 2.47 -2.91 -4.75
C ASN A 149 1.87 -2.57 -6.13
N LEU A 150 1.17 -1.44 -6.22
CA LEU A 150 0.50 -0.99 -7.45
C LEU A 150 1.53 -0.63 -8.53
N THR A 151 2.52 0.18 -8.17
CA THR A 151 3.65 0.53 -9.03
C THR A 151 4.36 -0.72 -9.55
N SER A 152 4.75 -1.62 -8.66
CA SER A 152 5.50 -2.83 -8.99
C SER A 152 4.74 -3.72 -9.97
N ALA A 153 3.42 -3.88 -9.73
CA ALA A 153 2.53 -4.63 -10.59
C ALA A 153 2.37 -3.99 -11.97
N LEU A 154 2.07 -2.69 -12.07
CA LEU A 154 1.84 -1.99 -13.34
C LEU A 154 3.08 -1.95 -14.24
N LEU A 155 4.25 -1.74 -13.63
CA LEU A 155 5.52 -1.65 -14.36
C LEU A 155 5.88 -2.99 -15.00
N VAL A 156 5.82 -4.07 -14.23
CA VAL A 156 6.11 -5.42 -14.75
C VAL A 156 4.95 -5.94 -15.60
N GLY A 157 3.72 -5.51 -15.33
CA GLY A 157 2.53 -5.78 -16.15
C GLY A 157 2.69 -5.29 -17.58
N ALA A 158 3.24 -4.10 -17.77
CA ALA A 158 3.58 -3.59 -19.10
C ALA A 158 4.60 -4.46 -19.85
N VAL A 159 5.52 -5.12 -19.12
CA VAL A 159 6.43 -6.10 -19.70
C VAL A 159 5.68 -7.36 -20.10
N VAL A 160 4.83 -7.90 -19.22
CA VAL A 160 4.02 -9.10 -19.50
C VAL A 160 3.11 -8.90 -20.71
N LEU A 161 2.51 -7.72 -20.88
CA LEU A 161 1.71 -7.38 -22.07
C LEU A 161 2.57 -7.32 -23.33
N ALA A 162 3.76 -6.73 -23.24
CA ALA A 162 4.66 -6.60 -24.39
C ALA A 162 5.17 -7.96 -24.87
N VAL A 163 5.60 -8.83 -23.95
CA VAL A 163 6.12 -10.17 -24.28
C VAL A 163 5.01 -11.20 -24.53
N GLY A 164 3.81 -10.97 -24.00
CA GLY A 164 2.66 -11.88 -24.11
C GLY A 164 1.78 -11.63 -25.32
N ARG A 165 2.14 -10.71 -26.22
CA ARG A 165 1.30 -10.28 -27.34
C ARG A 165 0.80 -11.49 -28.14
N GLY A 166 -0.51 -11.58 -28.31
CA GLY A 166 -1.16 -12.71 -29.00
C GLY A 166 -1.48 -13.92 -28.09
N ASN A 167 -0.92 -14.02 -26.89
CA ASN A 167 -1.17 -15.12 -25.95
C ASN A 167 -1.95 -14.65 -24.70
N LYS A 168 -3.28 -14.56 -24.83
CA LYS A 168 -4.19 -14.18 -23.72
C LYS A 168 -4.03 -15.07 -22.48
N ARG A 169 -3.73 -16.36 -22.66
CA ARG A 169 -3.56 -17.31 -21.56
C ARG A 169 -2.34 -16.97 -20.71
N PHE A 170 -1.20 -16.70 -21.34
CA PHE A 170 0.01 -16.25 -20.64
C PHE A 170 -0.21 -14.91 -19.95
N ILE A 171 -0.83 -13.93 -20.62
CA ILE A 171 -1.09 -12.60 -20.03
C ILE A 171 -1.97 -12.72 -18.78
N SER A 172 -3.07 -13.48 -18.87
CA SER A 172 -3.99 -13.68 -17.75
C SER A 172 -3.30 -14.33 -16.55
N ILE A 173 -2.59 -15.45 -16.75
CA ILE A 173 -1.88 -16.15 -15.67
C ILE A 173 -0.71 -15.31 -15.13
N GLY A 174 0.01 -14.63 -16.03
CA GLY A 174 1.08 -13.71 -15.67
C GLY A 174 0.59 -12.59 -14.77
N PHE A 175 -0.54 -11.96 -15.07
CA PHE A 175 -1.12 -10.89 -14.28
C PHE A 175 -1.54 -11.35 -12.89
N VAL A 176 -2.18 -12.53 -12.77
CA VAL A 176 -2.48 -13.14 -11.46
C VAL A 176 -1.20 -13.31 -10.63
N ASN A 177 -0.15 -13.84 -11.26
CA ASN A 177 1.16 -14.01 -10.61
C ASN A 177 1.81 -12.68 -10.19
N LEU A 178 1.63 -11.59 -10.96
CA LEU A 178 2.11 -10.26 -10.55
C LEU A 178 1.36 -9.73 -9.32
N VAL A 179 0.04 -9.92 -9.24
CA VAL A 179 -0.76 -9.52 -8.06
C VAL A 179 -0.29 -10.25 -6.81
N VAL A 180 -0.11 -11.57 -6.89
CA VAL A 180 0.37 -12.37 -5.77
C VAL A 180 1.80 -11.99 -5.39
N ALA A 181 2.70 -11.86 -6.38
CA ALA A 181 4.09 -11.49 -6.15
C ALA A 181 4.22 -10.10 -5.51
N ALA A 182 3.44 -9.11 -5.97
CA ALA A 182 3.50 -7.76 -5.45
C ALA A 182 3.09 -7.73 -3.97
N ASN A 183 1.91 -8.26 -3.63
CA ASN A 183 1.42 -8.25 -2.26
C ASN A 183 2.31 -9.06 -1.31
N ALA A 184 2.75 -10.25 -1.71
CA ALA A 184 3.67 -11.06 -0.91
C ALA A 184 5.04 -10.38 -0.74
N GLY A 185 5.53 -9.75 -1.81
CA GLY A 185 6.79 -9.01 -1.83
C GLY A 185 6.77 -7.77 -0.93
N GLY A 186 5.64 -7.07 -0.86
CA GLY A 186 5.47 -5.91 0.00
C GLY A 186 5.37 -6.25 1.48
N ALA A 187 4.79 -7.40 1.83
CA ALA A 187 4.47 -7.77 3.21
C ALA A 187 5.70 -7.90 4.15
N PHE A 188 6.90 -8.19 3.62
CA PHE A 188 8.11 -8.36 4.45
C PHE A 188 8.98 -7.10 4.58
N SER A 189 8.50 -5.95 4.07
CA SER A 189 9.25 -4.70 4.11
C SER A 189 8.35 -3.51 4.47
N PRO A 190 8.77 -2.61 5.38
CA PRO A 190 8.02 -1.38 5.69
C PRO A 190 7.87 -0.42 4.52
N PHE A 191 8.66 -0.58 3.45
CA PHE A 191 8.62 0.26 2.26
C PHE A 191 7.78 -0.33 1.14
N GLY A 192 7.40 -1.60 1.27
CA GLY A 192 6.81 -2.35 0.18
C GLY A 192 5.30 -2.17 0.05
N ASP A 193 4.59 -2.18 1.17
CA ASP A 193 3.16 -1.89 1.21
C ASP A 193 2.86 -0.74 2.17
N ILE A 194 1.78 -0.03 1.89
CA ILE A 194 1.28 1.07 2.72
C ILE A 194 0.84 0.50 4.07
N THR A 195 0.26 -0.69 4.08
CA THR A 195 -0.15 -1.37 5.31
C THR A 195 1.02 -1.69 6.24
N THR A 196 2.15 -2.15 5.70
CA THR A 196 3.37 -2.44 6.48
C THR A 196 4.03 -1.16 6.97
N LEU A 197 4.02 -0.10 6.14
CA LEU A 197 4.44 1.24 6.53
C LEU A 197 3.64 1.75 7.73
N MET A 198 2.33 1.58 7.74
CA MET A 198 1.46 2.05 8.82
C MET A 198 1.79 1.37 10.14
N VAL A 199 2.02 0.04 10.14
CA VAL A 199 2.44 -0.71 11.33
C VAL A 199 3.81 -0.23 11.85
N TRP A 200 4.75 0.04 10.94
CA TRP A 200 6.07 0.55 11.31
C TRP A 200 6.02 1.99 11.85
N GLN A 201 5.20 2.86 11.25
CA GLN A 201 5.00 4.23 11.70
C GLN A 201 4.36 4.26 13.10
N ALA A 202 3.34 3.44 13.31
CA ALA A 202 2.65 3.28 14.60
C ALA A 202 3.55 2.69 15.71
N GLY A 203 4.69 2.07 15.35
CA GLY A 203 5.69 1.60 16.31
C GLY A 203 5.43 0.20 16.87
N TYR A 204 4.52 -0.56 16.27
CA TYR A 204 4.22 -1.94 16.68
C TYR A 204 5.25 -2.98 16.21
N ALA A 205 6.12 -2.61 15.26
CA ALA A 205 7.25 -3.41 14.81
C ALA A 205 8.42 -2.51 14.39
N GLU A 206 9.66 -2.96 14.58
CA GLU A 206 10.84 -2.24 14.09
C GLU A 206 11.19 -2.64 12.65
N PHE A 207 12.05 -1.85 11.99
CA PHE A 207 12.40 -2.08 10.58
C PHE A 207 12.89 -3.52 10.31
N PHE A 208 13.73 -4.06 11.18
CA PHE A 208 14.31 -5.40 10.98
C PHE A 208 13.36 -6.54 11.35
N ASP A 209 12.30 -6.29 12.12
CA ASP A 209 11.33 -7.32 12.50
C ASP A 209 10.55 -7.83 11.29
N PHE A 210 10.29 -6.97 10.31
CA PHE A 210 9.59 -7.36 9.07
C PHE A 210 10.34 -8.41 8.26
N PHE A 211 11.67 -8.53 8.38
CA PHE A 211 12.41 -9.59 7.68
C PHE A 211 12.08 -10.99 8.20
N ARG A 212 11.48 -11.12 9.39
CA ARG A 212 10.91 -12.39 9.87
C ARG A 212 9.76 -12.89 8.98
N LEU A 213 9.11 -11.98 8.25
CA LEU A 213 8.07 -12.31 7.27
C LEU A 213 8.61 -12.72 5.91
N PHE A 214 9.93 -12.61 5.65
CA PHE A 214 10.50 -12.93 4.34
C PHE A 214 10.17 -14.37 3.90
N ILE A 215 10.41 -15.35 4.78
CA ILE A 215 10.14 -16.76 4.45
C ILE A 215 8.63 -17.03 4.32
N PRO A 216 7.75 -16.59 5.25
CA PRO A 216 6.30 -16.63 5.05
C PRO A 216 5.82 -16.01 3.73
N SER A 217 6.34 -14.84 3.35
CA SER A 217 6.04 -14.16 2.10
C SER A 217 6.50 -14.95 0.87
N VAL A 218 7.71 -15.53 0.91
CA VAL A 218 8.20 -16.39 -0.17
C VAL A 218 7.29 -17.61 -0.33
N VAL A 219 6.85 -18.24 0.76
CA VAL A 219 5.91 -19.36 0.72
C VAL A 219 4.55 -18.92 0.15
N ASN A 220 4.04 -17.77 0.59
CA ASN A 220 2.78 -17.20 0.10
C ASN A 220 2.79 -17.08 -1.44
N TYR A 221 3.90 -16.59 -1.99
CA TYR A 221 4.08 -16.42 -3.43
C TYR A 221 4.36 -17.74 -4.16
N ALA A 222 5.29 -18.54 -3.65
CA ALA A 222 5.81 -19.71 -4.34
C ALA A 222 4.76 -20.81 -4.53
N VAL A 223 3.87 -20.99 -3.54
CA VAL A 223 2.80 -22.02 -3.59
C VAL A 223 1.88 -21.82 -4.80
N PRO A 224 1.13 -20.70 -4.95
CA PRO A 224 0.29 -20.47 -6.12
C PRO A 224 1.09 -20.37 -7.42
N ALA A 225 2.29 -19.78 -7.39
CA ALA A 225 3.16 -19.70 -8.56
C ALA A 225 3.54 -21.09 -9.11
N ALA A 226 3.81 -22.06 -8.24
CA ALA A 226 4.12 -23.44 -8.63
C ALA A 226 2.94 -24.12 -9.35
N PHE A 227 1.70 -23.92 -8.89
CA PHE A 227 0.52 -24.43 -9.59
C PHE A 227 0.29 -23.71 -10.93
N MET A 228 0.41 -22.39 -10.94
CA MET A 228 0.26 -21.58 -12.16
C MET A 228 1.29 -21.93 -13.22
N TYR A 229 2.53 -22.23 -12.84
CA TYR A 229 3.62 -22.59 -13.73
C TYR A 229 3.25 -23.70 -14.73
N PHE A 230 2.54 -24.73 -14.27
CA PHE A 230 2.12 -25.84 -15.14
C PHE A 230 1.02 -25.44 -16.14
N ALA A 231 0.21 -24.43 -15.81
CA ALA A 231 -0.80 -23.90 -16.71
C ALA A 231 -0.26 -22.86 -17.71
N VAL A 232 0.97 -22.37 -17.53
CA VAL A 232 1.64 -21.49 -18.48
C VAL A 232 2.07 -22.29 -19.71
N PRO A 233 1.72 -21.84 -20.94
CA PRO A 233 2.15 -22.48 -22.18
C PRO A 233 3.66 -22.62 -22.27
N ASN A 234 4.17 -23.76 -22.72
CA ASN A 234 5.61 -23.95 -22.97
C ASN A 234 5.98 -23.54 -24.39
N GLU A 235 5.65 -22.30 -24.73
CA GLU A 235 5.84 -21.72 -26.06
C GLU A 235 6.77 -20.52 -25.97
N GLN A 236 7.39 -20.15 -27.08
CA GLN A 236 8.14 -18.90 -27.18
C GLN A 236 7.21 -17.78 -27.66
N PRO A 237 7.36 -16.55 -27.13
CA PRO A 237 6.68 -15.39 -27.68
C PRO A 237 6.88 -15.25 -29.19
N GLU A 238 5.83 -14.86 -29.91
CA GLU A 238 6.00 -14.37 -31.27
C GLU A 238 6.92 -13.16 -31.25
N GLN A 239 7.90 -13.14 -32.16
CA GLN A 239 8.88 -12.06 -32.20
C GLN A 239 8.17 -10.77 -32.62
N SER A 240 7.98 -9.85 -31.67
CA SER A 240 7.72 -8.47 -32.04
C SER A 240 8.96 -7.92 -32.72
N ALA A 241 8.78 -7.33 -33.91
CA ALA A 241 9.83 -6.65 -34.66
C ALA A 241 10.32 -5.34 -33.99
N ASP A 242 10.07 -5.16 -32.69
CA ASP A 242 10.51 -3.99 -31.92
C ASP A 242 12.01 -4.10 -31.66
N LYS A 243 12.76 -3.63 -32.65
CA LYS A 243 14.23 -3.50 -32.64
C LYS A 243 14.73 -2.35 -31.77
N GLU A 244 13.85 -1.57 -31.13
CA GLU A 244 14.29 -0.43 -30.33
C GLU A 244 14.93 -0.88 -29.02
N VAL A 245 16.27 -0.77 -29.00
CA VAL A 245 17.08 -0.91 -27.80
C VAL A 245 16.84 0.33 -26.93
N VAL A 246 15.97 0.20 -25.93
CA VAL A 246 15.81 1.24 -24.93
C VAL A 246 16.95 1.11 -23.93
N GLY A 247 17.85 2.09 -23.94
CA GLY A 247 18.93 2.25 -22.95
C GLY A 247 18.47 3.05 -21.74
N LEU A 248 19.24 2.92 -20.65
CA LEU A 248 19.10 3.79 -19.48
C LEU A 248 19.48 5.23 -19.86
N LYS A 249 18.67 6.21 -19.44
CA LYS A 249 19.06 7.62 -19.56
C LYS A 249 20.19 7.95 -18.59
N ARG A 250 20.96 9.00 -18.88
CA ARG A 250 21.98 9.52 -17.95
C ARG A 250 21.36 9.76 -16.57
N GLY A 251 22.05 9.28 -15.54
CA GLY A 251 21.62 9.42 -14.14
C GLY A 251 20.62 8.40 -13.63
N ALA A 252 20.16 7.44 -14.46
CA ALA A 252 19.24 6.38 -14.02
C ALA A 252 19.75 5.62 -12.80
N ILE A 253 21.00 5.13 -12.86
CA ILE A 253 21.63 4.37 -11.77
C ILE A 253 21.79 5.25 -10.52
N THR A 254 22.14 6.53 -10.69
CA THR A 254 22.26 7.46 -9.56
C THR A 254 20.91 7.70 -8.88
N VAL A 255 19.82 7.81 -9.62
CA VAL A 255 18.46 7.91 -9.03
C VAL A 255 18.14 6.66 -8.21
N CYS A 256 18.43 5.45 -8.73
CA CYS A 256 18.26 4.21 -7.97
C CYS A 256 19.10 4.20 -6.69
N ALA A 257 20.37 4.61 -6.77
CA ALA A 257 21.26 4.68 -5.61
C ALA A 257 20.78 5.70 -4.57
N LEU A 258 20.29 6.87 -5.01
CA LEU A 258 19.69 7.88 -4.14
C LEU A 258 18.41 7.38 -3.48
N PHE A 259 17.64 6.52 -4.15
CA PHE A 259 16.45 5.93 -3.55
C PHE A 259 16.83 4.97 -2.41
N VAL A 260 17.79 4.08 -2.64
CA VAL A 260 18.32 3.19 -1.60
C VAL A 260 18.92 3.98 -0.43
N LEU A 261 19.66 5.05 -0.72
CA LEU A 261 20.16 5.97 0.31
C LEU A 261 19.02 6.59 1.12
N THR A 262 17.94 7.02 0.46
CA THR A 262 16.76 7.62 1.10
C THR A 262 16.04 6.66 2.02
N ILE A 263 15.89 5.39 1.61
CA ILE A 263 15.39 4.31 2.47
C ILE A 263 16.27 4.20 3.72
N GLY A 264 17.59 4.17 3.55
CA GLY A 264 18.54 4.15 4.66
C GLY A 264 18.42 5.37 5.58
N LEU A 265 18.17 6.56 5.04
CA LEU A 265 17.91 7.78 5.81
C LEU A 265 16.60 7.69 6.60
N ALA A 266 15.51 7.21 6.00
CA ALA A 266 14.23 7.03 6.68
C ALA A 266 14.36 6.07 7.88
N VAL A 267 15.04 4.94 7.69
CA VAL A 267 15.32 3.98 8.77
C VAL A 267 16.21 4.62 9.84
N SER A 268 17.26 5.33 9.45
CA SER A 268 18.18 5.99 10.40
C SER A 268 17.48 7.06 11.23
N PHE A 269 16.59 7.85 10.64
CA PHE A 269 15.83 8.87 11.36
C PHE A 269 14.89 8.27 12.41
N LYS A 270 14.19 7.17 12.08
CA LYS A 270 13.31 6.48 13.03
C LYS A 270 14.08 5.77 14.14
N GLN A 271 15.12 5.00 13.80
CA GLN A 271 15.79 4.12 14.75
C GLN A 271 16.87 4.83 15.58
N LEU A 272 17.65 5.73 14.97
CA LEU A 272 18.81 6.36 15.62
C LEU A 272 18.50 7.77 16.14
N ILE A 273 17.64 8.52 15.44
CA ILE A 273 17.32 9.92 15.76
C ILE A 273 15.97 10.04 16.49
N HIS A 274 15.16 8.97 16.50
CA HIS A 274 13.81 8.94 17.08
C HIS A 274 12.85 9.99 16.48
N LEU A 275 13.06 10.35 15.20
CA LEU A 275 12.13 11.18 14.43
C LEU A 275 11.28 10.32 13.50
N PRO A 276 10.06 10.77 13.14
CA PRO A 276 9.23 10.04 12.19
C PRO A 276 9.96 9.78 10.85
N PRO A 277 9.70 8.62 10.19
CA PRO A 277 10.45 8.22 8.99
C PRO A 277 10.31 9.21 7.82
N PHE A 278 9.20 9.95 7.75
CA PHE A 278 8.96 10.91 6.69
C PHE A 278 10.03 12.00 6.65
N MET A 279 10.66 12.37 7.77
CA MET A 279 11.73 13.36 7.81
C MET A 279 12.97 12.89 7.04
N GLY A 280 13.35 11.61 7.21
CA GLY A 280 14.44 11.01 6.44
C GLY A 280 14.10 10.91 4.95
N MET A 281 12.84 10.60 4.62
CA MET A 281 12.35 10.62 3.24
C MET A 281 12.45 12.02 2.63
N MET A 282 12.04 13.07 3.35
CA MET A 282 12.11 14.45 2.88
C MET A 282 13.55 14.93 2.65
N LEU A 283 14.48 14.50 3.50
CA LEU A 283 15.91 14.74 3.26
C LEU A 283 16.37 14.05 1.96
N GLY A 284 15.98 12.80 1.74
CA GLY A 284 16.24 12.09 0.49
C GLY A 284 15.66 12.78 -0.73
N LEU A 285 14.40 13.23 -0.67
CA LEU A 285 13.79 14.04 -1.73
C LEU A 285 14.62 15.29 -2.03
N SER A 286 15.11 15.99 -1.01
CA SER A 286 15.99 17.15 -1.19
C SER A 286 17.26 16.78 -1.97
N LEU A 287 17.89 15.65 -1.65
CA LEU A 287 19.05 15.15 -2.40
C LEU A 287 18.71 14.84 -3.87
N LEU A 288 17.54 14.26 -4.13
CA LEU A 288 17.05 14.03 -5.50
C LEU A 288 16.79 15.35 -6.23
N MET A 289 16.24 16.37 -5.56
CA MET A 289 16.02 17.70 -6.13
C MET A 289 17.36 18.36 -6.51
N LEU A 290 18.37 18.30 -5.63
CA LEU A 290 19.71 18.80 -5.90
C LEU A 290 20.38 18.04 -7.07
N TYR A 291 20.22 16.72 -7.12
CA TYR A 291 20.71 15.93 -8.25
C TYR A 291 19.98 16.24 -9.56
N GLY A 292 18.66 16.47 -9.49
CA GLY A 292 17.87 16.91 -10.64
C GLY A 292 18.35 18.26 -11.18
N TYR A 293 18.66 19.20 -10.29
CA TYR A 293 19.29 20.47 -10.66
C TYR A 293 20.67 20.24 -11.31
N TYR A 294 21.53 19.40 -10.74
CA TYR A 294 22.83 19.05 -11.30
C TYR A 294 22.72 18.45 -12.72
N LEU A 295 21.75 17.56 -12.96
CA LEU A 295 21.49 17.02 -14.28
C LEU A 295 21.02 18.10 -15.25
N LYS A 296 20.16 19.02 -14.81
CA LYS A 296 19.67 20.14 -15.63
C LYS A 296 20.79 21.06 -16.11
N ILE A 297 21.80 21.32 -15.27
CA ILE A 297 22.94 22.18 -15.64
C ILE A 297 24.00 21.45 -16.48
N THR A 298 24.17 20.12 -16.29
CA THR A 298 25.25 19.33 -16.92
C THR A 298 24.78 18.60 -18.19
N TYR A 299 23.48 18.56 -18.45
CA TYR A 299 22.88 17.90 -19.61
C TYR A 299 21.84 18.86 -20.22
N SER A 300 22.27 19.57 -21.27
CA SER A 300 21.43 20.46 -22.06
C SER A 300 21.33 19.91 -23.49
N ASP A 301 20.33 19.07 -23.76
CA ASP A 301 19.90 18.87 -25.14
C ASP A 301 19.16 20.14 -25.58
N ALA A 302 19.78 20.91 -26.47
CA ALA A 302 19.26 22.19 -26.95
C ALA A 302 17.96 22.07 -27.77
N GLU A 303 17.54 20.85 -28.13
CA GLU A 303 16.40 20.59 -29.03
C GLU A 303 15.15 20.01 -28.34
N ASN A 304 15.20 19.60 -27.08
CA ASN A 304 14.03 19.07 -26.37
C ASN A 304 13.83 19.75 -25.02
N ASP A 305 12.70 20.43 -24.84
CA ASP A 305 12.24 21.07 -23.60
C ASP A 305 11.89 20.05 -22.47
N ASP A 306 12.22 18.77 -22.66
CA ASP A 306 11.93 17.69 -21.71
C ASP A 306 13.02 17.59 -20.62
N ARG A 307 13.33 18.74 -20.01
CA ARG A 307 14.26 18.82 -18.88
C ARG A 307 13.67 18.05 -17.69
N PHE A 308 14.53 17.32 -16.98
CA PHE A 308 14.11 16.68 -15.74
C PHE A 308 13.73 17.72 -14.70
N ASP A 309 12.44 17.77 -14.42
CA ASP A 309 11.84 18.64 -13.43
C ASP A 309 11.16 17.77 -12.37
N ILE A 310 11.67 17.86 -11.15
CA ILE A 310 11.14 17.15 -10.00
C ILE A 310 9.69 17.53 -9.70
N PHE A 311 9.29 18.79 -9.93
CA PHE A 311 7.91 19.23 -9.72
C PHE A 311 6.95 18.59 -10.73
N ARG A 312 7.43 18.28 -11.94
CA ARG A 312 6.67 17.47 -12.90
C ARG A 312 6.53 16.01 -12.44
N LYS A 313 7.48 15.49 -11.65
CA LYS A 313 7.40 14.14 -11.06
C LYS A 313 6.50 14.08 -9.83
N ILE A 314 6.51 15.11 -8.99
CA ILE A 314 5.55 15.29 -7.89
C ILE A 314 4.13 15.43 -8.47
N ARG A 315 3.96 16.16 -9.58
CA ARG A 315 2.67 16.22 -10.29
C ARG A 315 2.19 14.85 -10.78
N GLY A 316 3.12 13.98 -11.16
CA GLY A 316 2.85 12.61 -11.58
C GLY A 316 2.55 11.66 -10.42
N ALA A 317 2.53 12.12 -9.17
CA ALA A 317 2.10 11.29 -8.04
C ALA A 317 0.64 10.83 -8.21
N GLU A 318 0.32 9.71 -7.58
CA GLU A 318 -1.02 9.15 -7.60
C GLU A 318 -1.94 9.89 -6.62
N TRP A 319 -2.31 11.12 -6.97
CA TRP A 319 -3.16 11.97 -6.12
C TRP A 319 -4.50 11.33 -5.77
N ASP A 320 -5.06 10.54 -6.69
CA ASP A 320 -6.29 9.80 -6.42
C ASP A 320 -6.11 8.80 -5.26
N THR A 321 -4.98 8.09 -5.26
CA THR A 321 -4.59 7.14 -4.21
C THR A 321 -4.38 7.86 -2.87
N LEU A 322 -3.67 8.98 -2.85
CA LEU A 322 -3.47 9.80 -1.63
C LEU A 322 -4.79 10.32 -1.04
N PHE A 323 -5.66 10.84 -1.89
CA PHE A 323 -6.98 11.36 -1.47
C PHE A 323 -7.93 10.25 -1.02
N PHE A 324 -7.84 9.07 -1.62
CA PHE A 324 -8.54 7.89 -1.14
C PHE A 324 -8.11 7.55 0.30
N PHE A 325 -6.80 7.56 0.60
CA PHE A 325 -6.32 7.33 1.98
C PHE A 325 -6.77 8.38 2.96
N PHE A 326 -6.74 9.66 2.58
CA PHE A 326 -7.33 10.72 3.39
C PHE A 326 -8.78 10.38 3.76
N GLY A 327 -9.61 10.07 2.76
CA GLY A 327 -11.00 9.71 3.00
C GLY A 327 -11.15 8.52 3.95
N VAL A 328 -10.36 7.45 3.74
CA VAL A 328 -10.40 6.23 4.57
C VAL A 328 -9.99 6.52 6.02
N VAL A 329 -8.84 7.16 6.23
CA VAL A 329 -8.32 7.50 7.56
C VAL A 329 -9.34 8.33 8.33
N PHE A 330 -9.91 9.36 7.70
CA PHE A 330 -10.90 10.20 8.36
C PHE A 330 -12.24 9.48 8.57
N ALA A 331 -12.73 8.70 7.60
CA ALA A 331 -13.98 7.99 7.78
C ALA A 331 -13.90 6.92 8.88
N VAL A 332 -12.84 6.12 8.89
CA VAL A 332 -12.63 5.09 9.92
C VAL A 332 -12.29 5.73 11.27
N GLY A 333 -11.49 6.81 11.30
CA GLY A 333 -11.21 7.56 12.52
C GLY A 333 -12.46 8.16 13.14
N GLY A 334 -13.39 8.65 12.30
CA GLY A 334 -14.71 9.12 12.75
C GLY A 334 -15.57 7.97 13.30
N LEU A 335 -15.61 6.81 12.65
CA LEU A 335 -16.28 5.61 13.18
C LEU A 335 -15.67 5.13 14.50
N GLY A 336 -14.35 5.23 14.64
CA GLY A 336 -13.63 4.99 15.89
C GLY A 336 -14.10 5.94 17.00
N TYR A 337 -14.19 7.24 16.69
CA TYR A 337 -14.68 8.23 17.64
C TYR A 337 -16.16 8.04 18.01
N ILE A 338 -17.00 7.49 17.13
CA ILE A 338 -18.37 7.07 17.49
C ILE A 338 -18.38 5.87 18.46
N GLY A 339 -17.38 4.99 18.38
CA GLY A 339 -17.22 3.80 19.23
C GLY A 339 -17.28 2.46 18.48
N TYR A 340 -17.46 2.45 17.15
CA TYR A 340 -17.62 1.21 16.40
C TYR A 340 -16.37 0.33 16.37
N LEU A 341 -15.19 0.94 16.48
CA LEU A 341 -13.94 0.17 16.53
C LEU A 341 -13.77 -0.57 17.86
N GLU A 342 -14.28 -0.03 18.97
CA GLU A 342 -14.30 -0.73 20.25
C GLU A 342 -15.22 -1.96 20.20
N LEU A 343 -16.42 -1.81 19.62
CA LEU A 343 -17.33 -2.93 19.40
C LEU A 343 -16.69 -4.03 18.52
N LEU A 344 -16.01 -3.63 17.44
CA LEU A 344 -15.34 -4.56 16.55
C LEU A 344 -14.14 -5.24 17.22
N SER A 345 -13.38 -4.49 18.02
CA SER A 345 -12.27 -5.00 18.84
C SER A 345 -12.76 -6.09 19.80
N GLY A 346 -13.78 -5.79 20.62
CA GLY A 346 -14.34 -6.77 21.55
C GLY A 346 -14.92 -7.99 20.82
N ALA A 347 -15.65 -7.77 19.73
CA ALA A 347 -16.23 -8.88 18.96
C ALA A 347 -15.17 -9.78 18.30
N MET A 348 -14.08 -9.22 17.76
CA MET A 348 -13.09 -10.01 17.03
C MET A 348 -11.94 -10.48 17.91
N TYR A 349 -11.30 -9.58 18.65
CA TYR A 349 -10.06 -9.86 19.36
C TYR A 349 -10.30 -10.43 20.75
N ASP A 350 -11.28 -9.92 21.51
CA ASP A 350 -11.55 -10.45 22.86
C ASP A 350 -12.26 -11.82 22.80
N THR A 351 -13.21 -12.01 21.87
CA THR A 351 -13.96 -13.30 21.81
C THR A 351 -13.27 -14.39 21.00
N LEU A 352 -12.69 -14.07 19.83
CA LEU A 352 -12.09 -15.08 18.94
C LEU A 352 -10.59 -15.28 19.19
N GLY A 353 -9.97 -14.34 19.91
CA GLY A 353 -8.52 -14.26 20.11
C GLY A 353 -7.79 -13.64 18.91
N ALA A 354 -6.65 -12.99 19.18
CA ALA A 354 -5.86 -12.26 18.19
C ALA A 354 -5.49 -13.09 16.96
N THR A 355 -5.09 -14.36 17.13
CA THR A 355 -4.71 -15.20 15.97
C THR A 355 -5.86 -15.45 15.02
N THR A 356 -7.04 -15.81 15.55
CA THR A 356 -8.24 -16.03 14.72
C THR A 356 -8.66 -14.73 14.05
N ALA A 357 -8.68 -13.62 14.82
CA ALA A 357 -9.02 -12.30 14.31
C ALA A 357 -8.09 -11.89 13.15
N ASN A 358 -6.76 -12.00 13.34
CA ASN A 358 -5.76 -11.65 12.33
C ASN A 358 -5.88 -12.48 11.05
N ILE A 359 -6.22 -13.77 11.15
CA ILE A 359 -6.50 -14.63 9.99
C ILE A 359 -7.80 -14.20 9.29
N LEU A 360 -8.84 -13.83 10.03
CA LEU A 360 -10.09 -13.35 9.46
C LEU A 360 -9.93 -11.97 8.81
N VAL A 361 -9.16 -11.08 9.40
CA VAL A 361 -8.80 -9.76 8.85
C VAL A 361 -8.19 -9.92 7.45
N GLY A 362 -7.26 -10.86 7.25
CA GLY A 362 -6.71 -11.12 5.93
C GLY A 362 -7.73 -11.69 4.93
N ILE A 363 -8.68 -12.52 5.38
CA ILE A 363 -9.78 -12.99 4.52
C ILE A 363 -10.72 -11.84 4.14
N LEU A 364 -11.06 -10.97 5.09
CA LEU A 364 -11.85 -9.75 4.83
C LEU A 364 -11.15 -8.83 3.84
N SER A 365 -9.81 -8.78 3.88
CA SER A 365 -9.00 -8.03 2.92
C SER A 365 -9.12 -8.52 1.48
N ALA A 366 -9.68 -9.71 1.22
CA ALA A 366 -9.98 -10.14 -0.15
C ALA A 366 -11.13 -9.33 -0.78
N ILE A 367 -12.00 -8.74 0.04
CA ILE A 367 -13.20 -8.02 -0.41
C ILE A 367 -13.00 -6.52 -0.25
N ILE A 368 -12.39 -6.12 0.86
CA ILE A 368 -12.10 -4.73 1.22
C ILE A 368 -10.60 -4.52 1.02
N ASP A 369 -10.19 -3.44 0.36
CA ASP A 369 -8.79 -3.08 0.20
C ASP A 369 -8.06 -3.11 1.57
N ASN A 370 -6.81 -3.54 1.56
CA ASN A 370 -6.06 -3.84 2.79
C ASN A 370 -5.80 -2.60 3.66
N ILE A 371 -5.82 -1.40 3.09
CA ILE A 371 -5.55 -0.14 3.78
C ILE A 371 -6.66 0.25 4.78
N PRO A 372 -7.95 0.34 4.41
CA PRO A 372 -9.03 0.54 5.37
C PRO A 372 -9.06 -0.50 6.49
N VAL A 373 -8.79 -1.76 6.14
CA VAL A 373 -8.77 -2.88 7.09
C VAL A 373 -7.65 -2.68 8.11
N MET A 374 -6.43 -2.40 7.65
CA MET A 374 -5.28 -2.21 8.55
C MET A 374 -5.37 -0.93 9.36
N PHE A 375 -5.90 0.15 8.79
CA PHE A 375 -6.17 1.37 9.56
C PHE A 375 -7.15 1.09 10.70
N ALA A 376 -8.24 0.36 10.43
CA ALA A 376 -9.19 -0.02 11.48
C ALA A 376 -8.53 -0.84 12.60
N VAL A 377 -7.69 -1.82 12.26
CA VAL A 377 -6.94 -2.63 13.25
C VAL A 377 -6.01 -1.76 14.10
N LEU A 378 -5.28 -0.81 13.48
CA LEU A 378 -4.39 0.10 14.21
C LEU A 378 -5.17 1.04 15.14
N SER A 379 -6.33 1.52 14.69
CA SER A 379 -7.21 2.41 15.47
C SER A 379 -7.96 1.71 16.60
N MET A 380 -7.95 0.37 16.67
CA MET A 380 -8.52 -0.38 17.81
C MET A 380 -7.63 -0.38 19.06
N ASN A 381 -6.37 0.07 18.94
CA ASN A 381 -5.40 0.10 20.04
C ASN A 381 -5.29 -1.25 20.80
N LEU A 382 -5.06 -2.31 20.04
CA LEU A 382 -5.02 -3.69 20.51
C LEU A 382 -3.72 -3.99 21.26
N ASP A 383 -3.80 -4.68 22.39
CA ASP A 383 -2.63 -5.21 23.10
C ASP A 383 -2.22 -6.56 22.49
N MET A 384 -1.33 -6.49 21.50
CA MET A 384 -0.79 -7.62 20.75
C MET A 384 0.73 -7.64 20.82
N ASP A 385 1.32 -8.83 20.95
CA ASP A 385 2.75 -9.00 20.84
C ASP A 385 3.25 -8.82 19.39
N LEU A 386 4.57 -8.75 19.23
CA LEU A 386 5.19 -8.63 17.91
C LEU A 386 4.79 -9.78 16.96
N TYR A 387 4.59 -10.99 17.48
CA TYR A 387 4.22 -12.14 16.67
C TYR A 387 2.84 -11.93 16.01
N GLN A 388 1.85 -11.43 16.76
CA GLN A 388 0.52 -11.12 16.24
C GLN A 388 0.53 -9.89 15.32
N TRP A 389 1.33 -8.86 15.62
CA TRP A 389 1.49 -7.71 14.72
C TRP A 389 2.09 -8.11 13.37
N LEU A 390 3.09 -8.98 13.38
CA LEU A 390 3.64 -9.54 12.15
C LEU A 390 2.64 -10.45 11.44
N LEU A 391 1.83 -11.22 12.18
CA LEU A 391 0.77 -12.05 11.60
C LEU A 391 -0.28 -11.19 10.87
N VAL A 392 -0.82 -10.15 11.51
CA VAL A 392 -1.83 -9.30 10.86
C VAL A 392 -1.27 -8.53 9.67
N THR A 393 -0.01 -8.10 9.77
CA THR A 393 0.73 -7.47 8.66
C THR A 393 0.80 -8.42 7.46
N LEU A 394 1.18 -9.67 7.69
CA LEU A 394 1.24 -10.70 6.66
C LEU A 394 -0.14 -10.99 6.08
N THR A 395 -1.13 -11.28 6.93
CA THR A 395 -2.45 -11.73 6.49
C THR A 395 -3.23 -10.63 5.79
N ALA A 396 -3.23 -9.41 6.29
CA ALA A 396 -3.87 -8.28 5.61
C ALA A 396 -3.12 -7.89 4.32
N GLY A 397 -1.78 -7.92 4.33
CA GLY A 397 -0.97 -7.62 3.15
C GLY A 397 -1.24 -8.57 1.98
N VAL A 398 -1.26 -9.89 2.24
CA VAL A 398 -1.41 -10.91 1.19
C VAL A 398 -2.85 -11.35 0.95
N GLY A 399 -3.76 -11.07 1.89
CA GLY A 399 -5.16 -11.46 1.83
C GLY A 399 -5.90 -10.90 0.63
N GLY A 400 -5.59 -9.66 0.27
CA GLY A 400 -6.09 -8.97 -0.93
C GLY A 400 -5.75 -9.67 -2.25
N SER A 401 -4.80 -10.60 -2.28
CA SER A 401 -4.51 -11.38 -3.49
C SER A 401 -5.58 -12.44 -3.80
N MET A 402 -6.43 -12.84 -2.83
CA MET A 402 -7.40 -13.91 -3.06
C MET A 402 -8.46 -13.56 -4.11
N LEU A 403 -8.86 -12.30 -4.20
CA LEU A 403 -9.74 -11.78 -5.25
C LEU A 403 -9.10 -10.56 -5.91
N SER A 404 -9.24 -10.38 -7.23
CA SER A 404 -8.59 -9.29 -7.95
C SER A 404 -9.02 -7.88 -7.51
N ILE A 405 -10.19 -7.77 -6.88
CA ILE A 405 -10.74 -6.50 -6.36
C ILE A 405 -10.24 -6.16 -4.95
N GLY A 406 -9.72 -7.14 -4.21
CA GLY A 406 -9.22 -6.95 -2.84
C GLY A 406 -7.84 -6.30 -2.78
N SER A 407 -7.25 -5.95 -3.92
CA SER A 407 -5.93 -5.31 -3.99
C SER A 407 -5.90 -4.28 -5.11
N ALA A 408 -5.36 -3.09 -4.80
CA ALA A 408 -5.14 -2.03 -5.79
C ALA A 408 -4.36 -2.51 -7.03
N ALA A 409 -3.36 -3.38 -6.84
CA ALA A 409 -2.59 -3.97 -7.94
C ALA A 409 -3.47 -4.81 -8.88
N GLY A 410 -4.40 -5.58 -8.31
CA GLY A 410 -5.35 -6.41 -9.07
C GLY A 410 -6.30 -5.56 -9.91
N VAL A 411 -6.91 -4.53 -9.32
CA VAL A 411 -7.83 -3.61 -10.04
C VAL A 411 -7.09 -2.87 -11.16
N ALA A 412 -5.90 -2.36 -10.89
CA ALA A 412 -5.14 -1.59 -11.87
C ALA A 412 -4.66 -2.45 -13.05
N LEU A 413 -4.21 -3.69 -12.78
CA LEU A 413 -3.85 -4.64 -13.83
C LEU A 413 -5.05 -5.06 -14.68
N MET A 414 -6.26 -5.18 -14.11
CA MET A 414 -7.48 -5.40 -14.92
C MET A 414 -7.68 -4.26 -15.92
N GLY A 415 -7.57 -3.01 -15.46
CA GLY A 415 -7.62 -1.82 -16.31
C GLY A 415 -6.52 -1.78 -17.39
N GLN A 416 -5.28 -2.14 -17.03
CA GLN A 416 -4.15 -2.15 -17.97
C GLN A 416 -4.28 -3.23 -19.06
N SER A 417 -4.87 -4.39 -18.72
CA SER A 417 -4.87 -5.57 -19.60
C SER A 417 -5.85 -5.52 -20.77
N LYS A 418 -6.71 -4.49 -20.87
CA LYS A 418 -7.77 -4.39 -21.90
C LYS A 418 -8.58 -5.69 -22.04
N GLN A 419 -9.12 -6.20 -20.92
CA GLN A 419 -9.91 -7.45 -20.84
C GLN A 419 -9.16 -8.78 -21.08
N GLN A 420 -7.82 -8.75 -21.12
CA GLN A 420 -7.03 -9.98 -21.19
C GLN A 420 -6.91 -10.66 -19.81
N TYR A 421 -6.92 -9.86 -18.73
CA TYR A 421 -7.04 -10.27 -17.34
C TYR A 421 -8.33 -9.68 -16.76
N THR A 422 -9.14 -10.53 -16.12
CA THR A 422 -10.46 -10.20 -15.57
C THR A 422 -10.65 -10.84 -14.20
N PHE A 423 -11.63 -10.35 -13.43
CA PHE A 423 -12.04 -10.95 -12.16
C PHE A 423 -12.25 -12.46 -12.25
N PHE A 424 -13.03 -12.93 -13.23
CA PHE A 424 -13.27 -14.37 -13.42
C PHE A 424 -12.00 -15.15 -13.78
N SER A 425 -11.05 -14.54 -14.49
CA SER A 425 -9.77 -15.20 -14.80
C SER A 425 -8.89 -15.34 -13.56
N HIS A 426 -8.92 -14.36 -12.65
CA HIS A 426 -8.25 -14.39 -11.35
C HIS A 426 -8.88 -15.42 -10.42
N MET A 427 -10.22 -15.43 -10.36
CA MET A 427 -11.01 -16.28 -9.48
C MET A 427 -10.73 -17.78 -9.68
N LYS A 428 -10.34 -18.19 -10.90
CA LYS A 428 -9.90 -19.57 -11.19
C LYS A 428 -8.69 -20.00 -10.37
N TRP A 429 -7.87 -19.05 -9.96
CA TRP A 429 -6.64 -19.28 -9.20
C TRP A 429 -6.81 -19.05 -7.70
N THR A 430 -7.93 -18.47 -7.25
CA THR A 430 -8.24 -18.22 -5.83
C THR A 430 -8.00 -19.43 -4.93
N PRO A 431 -8.37 -20.68 -5.27
CA PRO A 431 -8.07 -21.84 -4.40
C PRO A 431 -6.58 -22.04 -4.14
N HIS A 432 -5.73 -21.82 -5.15
CA HIS A 432 -4.28 -21.95 -5.04
C HIS A 432 -3.67 -20.76 -4.28
N ILE A 433 -4.24 -19.55 -4.46
CA ILE A 433 -3.84 -18.35 -3.72
C ILE A 433 -4.21 -18.49 -2.24
N ALA A 434 -5.41 -18.99 -1.94
CA ALA A 434 -5.84 -19.31 -0.59
C ALA A 434 -4.97 -20.40 0.06
N LEU A 435 -4.51 -21.39 -0.72
CA LEU A 435 -3.53 -22.35 -0.23
C LEU A 435 -2.19 -21.67 0.10
N GLY A 436 -1.73 -20.71 -0.71
CA GLY A 436 -0.58 -19.87 -0.40
C GLY A 436 -0.76 -19.06 0.89
N TYR A 437 -1.94 -18.47 1.09
CA TYR A 437 -2.32 -17.75 2.31
C TYR A 437 -2.21 -18.63 3.56
N VAL A 438 -2.82 -19.82 3.53
CA VAL A 438 -2.75 -20.79 4.64
C VAL A 438 -1.31 -21.27 4.86
N ALA A 439 -0.58 -21.59 3.80
CA ALA A 439 0.80 -22.04 3.89
C ALA A 439 1.73 -20.98 4.49
N SER A 440 1.52 -19.70 4.16
CA SER A 440 2.30 -18.60 4.75
C SER A 440 1.99 -18.39 6.23
N ILE A 441 0.73 -18.53 6.66
CA ILE A 441 0.36 -18.47 8.08
C ILE A 441 1.02 -19.62 8.83
N PHE A 442 0.94 -20.84 8.29
CA PHE A 442 1.58 -22.00 8.89
C PHE A 442 3.11 -21.85 8.98
N THR A 443 3.72 -21.26 7.95
CA THR A 443 5.16 -20.96 7.94
C THR A 443 5.52 -19.90 8.99
N HIS A 444 4.70 -18.85 9.14
CA HIS A 444 4.88 -17.85 10.19
C HIS A 444 4.80 -18.48 11.58
N TYR A 445 3.82 -19.35 11.80
CA TYR A 445 3.69 -20.09 13.05
C TYR A 445 4.93 -20.95 13.35
N LEU A 446 5.49 -21.65 12.36
CA LEU A 446 6.65 -22.52 12.58
C LEU A 446 7.98 -21.78 12.83
N ILE A 447 8.15 -20.59 12.25
CA ILE A 447 9.44 -19.89 12.27
C ILE A 447 9.48 -18.81 13.34
N ASN A 448 8.35 -18.15 13.58
CA ASN A 448 8.27 -16.96 14.42
C ASN A 448 7.50 -17.18 15.73
N GLY A 449 6.87 -18.36 15.93
CA GLY A 449 6.00 -18.71 17.05
C GLY A 449 6.56 -19.82 17.93
#